data_AF-A0A428SY54-F1
#
_entry.id   AF-A0A428SY54-F1
#
_cell.length_a   1.000
_cell.length_b   1.000
_cell.length_c   1.000
_cell.angle_alpha   90.00
_cell.angle_beta   90.00
_cell.angle_gamma   90.00
#
_symmetry.space_group_name_H-M   'P 1'
#
loop_
_entity.id
_entity.type
_entity.pdbx_description
1 polymer ?
#
loop_
_entity_poly.entity_id
_entity_poly.type
_entity_poly.pdbx_seq_one_letter_code
_entity_poly.pdbx_strand_id
1 'polypeptide(L)'
;MLSNATQQPQLIQRHDGLHGTINGTSPDSLNERGTDHVSLNGHDHDILSLNGNSTATHTSPRPIAICGMALRLPNGIKDPETFWDVLVNGVDLQAPIPPTRWNAAGFTNKLGNRSSIAAQRGYFLSDDLSTLDTSFFTMSKRELDRCDPQQRKLLELTREVLESAGETEFRGKPIGCYVGTFGEDWLQMSGKEDQHIGGYPLAAYGDLILANRISF
;
A
#
# COMPACT_ATOMS: atom_id res chain seq x y z
N MET A 1 -31.33 -6.80 -65.52
CA MET A 1 -31.32 -8.27 -65.41
C MET A 1 -30.67 -8.61 -64.06
N LEU A 2 -31.39 -8.42 -62.95
CA LEU A 2 -32.09 -9.46 -62.17
C LEU A 2 -31.18 -10.62 -61.74
N SER A 3 -30.79 -10.66 -60.47
CA SER A 3 -31.23 -11.70 -59.52
C SER A 3 -30.68 -11.45 -58.11
N ASN A 4 -31.60 -11.18 -57.18
CA ASN A 4 -31.41 -11.21 -55.72
C ASN A 4 -31.38 -12.67 -55.23
N ALA A 5 -30.66 -12.96 -54.15
CA ALA A 5 -30.94 -14.11 -53.29
C ALA A 5 -30.71 -13.74 -51.82
N THR A 6 -31.83 -13.68 -51.10
CA THR A 6 -32.01 -13.45 -49.67
C THR A 6 -31.78 -14.75 -48.89
N GLN A 7 -31.15 -14.70 -47.72
CA GLN A 7 -31.29 -15.78 -46.73
C GLN A 7 -31.33 -15.24 -45.29
N GLN A 8 -32.39 -15.61 -44.58
CA GLN A 8 -32.74 -15.30 -43.19
C GLN A 8 -32.47 -16.53 -42.28
N PRO A 9 -32.51 -16.37 -40.93
CA PRO A 9 -31.88 -17.28 -39.95
C PRO A 9 -32.80 -18.42 -39.48
N GLN A 10 -32.23 -19.50 -38.92
CA GLN A 10 -32.97 -20.64 -38.36
C GLN A 10 -32.82 -20.75 -36.83
N LEU A 11 -33.96 -20.97 -36.19
CA LEU A 11 -34.28 -21.09 -34.78
C LEU A 11 -34.47 -22.59 -34.45
N ILE A 12 -33.89 -23.13 -33.36
CA ILE A 12 -34.21 -24.48 -32.87
C ILE A 12 -34.45 -24.46 -31.35
N GLN A 13 -35.53 -25.15 -30.97
CA GLN A 13 -36.28 -25.08 -29.72
C GLN A 13 -35.75 -25.95 -28.56
N ARG A 14 -36.23 -25.62 -27.36
CA ARG A 14 -36.12 -26.32 -26.08
C ARG A 14 -36.95 -27.62 -26.05
N HIS A 15 -36.54 -28.58 -25.22
CA HIS A 15 -37.39 -29.68 -24.79
C HIS A 15 -37.21 -29.94 -23.28
N ASP A 16 -38.31 -29.84 -22.54
CA ASP A 16 -38.44 -30.10 -21.10
C ASP A 16 -38.87 -31.55 -20.83
N GLY A 17 -38.52 -32.04 -19.63
CA GLY A 17 -39.36 -32.92 -18.84
C GLY A 17 -38.91 -34.37 -18.68
N LEU A 18 -38.63 -34.79 -17.44
CA LEU A 18 -39.40 -35.83 -16.75
C LEU A 18 -39.03 -35.93 -15.26
N HIS A 19 -40.06 -36.21 -14.47
CA HIS A 19 -40.23 -36.06 -13.03
C HIS A 19 -40.19 -37.44 -12.35
N GLY A 20 -39.62 -37.55 -11.15
CA GLY A 20 -39.64 -38.79 -10.36
C GLY A 20 -39.43 -38.51 -8.86
N THR A 21 -40.52 -38.56 -8.10
CA THR A 21 -40.59 -38.48 -6.62
C THR A 21 -40.60 -39.88 -6.00
N ILE A 22 -39.84 -40.10 -4.92
CA ILE A 22 -40.15 -41.10 -3.87
C ILE A 22 -39.83 -40.53 -2.47
N ASN A 23 -40.77 -40.73 -1.55
CA ASN A 23 -40.73 -40.28 -0.15
C ASN A 23 -40.23 -41.40 0.79
N GLY A 24 -39.47 -41.02 1.81
CA GLY A 24 -39.63 -41.49 3.21
C GLY A 24 -38.78 -42.66 3.71
N THR A 25 -37.86 -42.37 4.65
CA THR A 25 -37.77 -42.95 6.03
C THR A 25 -36.54 -42.38 6.76
N SER A 26 -36.74 -41.77 7.93
CA SER A 26 -35.70 -41.51 8.96
C SER A 26 -35.79 -42.57 10.06
N PRO A 27 -34.89 -42.65 11.06
CA PRO A 27 -33.45 -42.33 11.11
C PRO A 27 -32.62 -43.56 11.55
N ASP A 28 -31.33 -43.64 11.20
CA ASP A 28 -30.42 -44.51 11.97
C ASP A 28 -29.05 -43.86 12.12
N SER A 29 -28.67 -43.75 13.39
CA SER A 29 -27.49 -43.09 13.91
C SER A 29 -26.22 -43.89 13.64
N LEU A 30 -25.27 -43.32 12.91
CA LEU A 30 -23.84 -43.59 13.12
C LEU A 30 -23.03 -42.30 12.95
N ASN A 31 -22.29 -42.03 14.02
CA ASN A 31 -21.41 -40.91 14.26
C ASN A 31 -20.09 -41.14 13.52
N GLU A 32 -19.78 -40.35 12.49
CA GLU A 32 -18.43 -40.29 11.91
C GLU A 32 -17.93 -38.85 11.83
N ARG A 33 -16.84 -38.62 12.57
CA ARG A 33 -16.04 -37.41 12.66
C ARG A 33 -15.19 -37.22 11.39
N GLY A 34 -14.98 -35.97 11.00
CA GLY A 34 -13.95 -35.53 10.04
C GLY A 34 -14.55 -34.55 9.02
N THR A 35 -14.11 -33.31 8.89
CA THR A 35 -12.73 -32.81 8.92
C THR A 35 -12.73 -31.33 9.34
N ASP A 36 -11.90 -31.01 10.33
CA ASP A 36 -11.64 -29.64 10.76
C ASP A 36 -10.74 -28.94 9.73
N HIS A 37 -11.17 -27.76 9.26
CA HIS A 37 -10.35 -26.91 8.41
C HIS A 37 -9.26 -26.26 9.27
N VAL A 38 -8.03 -26.72 9.11
CA VAL A 38 -6.83 -26.21 9.79
C VAL A 38 -6.50 -24.82 9.27
N SER A 39 -6.74 -23.78 10.08
CA SER A 39 -6.10 -22.47 9.91
C SER A 39 -4.64 -22.56 10.36
N LEU A 40 -3.73 -22.68 9.41
CA LEU A 40 -2.30 -22.43 9.62
C LEU A 40 -2.06 -20.92 9.63
N ASN A 41 -2.08 -20.31 10.82
CA ASN A 41 -1.16 -19.26 11.26
C ASN A 41 -1.61 -18.67 12.61
N GLY A 42 -0.97 -19.09 13.68
CA GLY A 42 -1.09 -18.53 15.03
C GLY A 42 -0.32 -19.41 16.00
N HIS A 43 0.80 -18.92 16.52
CA HIS A 43 1.56 -19.62 17.56
C HIS A 43 0.77 -19.54 18.88
N ASP A 44 -0.02 -20.57 19.16
CA ASP A 44 -0.63 -20.77 20.47
C ASP A 44 0.41 -21.32 21.44
N HIS A 45 0.79 -20.52 22.43
CA HIS A 45 1.47 -21.00 23.62
C HIS A 45 0.58 -20.79 24.83
N ASP A 46 -0.32 -21.75 25.06
CA ASP A 46 -0.90 -21.98 26.39
C ASP A 46 -0.37 -23.30 26.93
N ILE A 47 0.67 -23.22 27.76
CA ILE A 47 1.17 -24.36 28.54
C ILE A 47 0.87 -24.11 30.03
N LEU A 48 -0.13 -24.86 30.49
CA LEU A 48 -0.44 -25.35 31.84
C LEU A 48 -1.02 -24.38 32.88
N SER A 49 -2.35 -24.31 32.88
CA SER A 49 -3.14 -24.10 34.10
C SER A 49 -3.17 -25.41 34.92
N LEU A 50 -2.52 -25.40 36.09
CA LEU A 50 -2.81 -26.38 37.14
C LEU A 50 -3.73 -25.70 38.17
N ASN A 51 -5.00 -26.10 38.13
CA ASN A 51 -6.10 -25.82 39.05
C ASN A 51 -6.66 -24.39 39.11
N GLY A 52 -7.88 -24.24 38.58
CA GLY A 52 -8.86 -23.26 39.04
C GLY A 52 -9.67 -22.64 37.91
N ASN A 53 -10.86 -23.19 37.63
CA ASN A 53 -12.02 -22.59 36.94
C ASN A 53 -11.80 -21.23 36.26
N SER A 54 -10.97 -21.20 35.22
CA SER A 54 -10.85 -20.05 34.34
C SER A 54 -11.60 -20.42 33.06
N THR A 55 -12.87 -20.04 33.00
CA THR A 55 -13.56 -19.91 31.72
C THR A 55 -12.77 -18.89 30.92
N ALA A 56 -11.89 -19.36 30.05
CA ALA A 56 -11.15 -18.51 29.12
C ALA A 56 -12.19 -17.80 28.26
N THR A 57 -12.55 -16.57 28.64
CA THR A 57 -13.33 -15.69 27.81
C THR A 57 -12.47 -15.39 26.60
N HIS A 58 -12.77 -16.04 25.48
CA HIS A 58 -12.19 -15.74 24.19
C HIS A 58 -12.47 -14.26 23.91
N THR A 59 -11.50 -13.40 24.25
CA THR A 59 -11.64 -11.97 24.03
C THR A 59 -11.44 -11.77 22.55
N SER A 60 -12.55 -11.70 21.81
CA SER A 60 -12.51 -11.32 20.41
C SER A 60 -11.72 -10.02 20.28
N PRO A 61 -10.76 -9.93 19.34
CA PRO A 61 -9.98 -8.72 19.18
C PRO A 61 -10.90 -7.52 18.99
N ARG A 62 -10.59 -6.42 19.69
CA ARG A 62 -11.37 -5.19 19.58
C ARG A 62 -11.24 -4.64 18.16
N PRO A 63 -12.35 -4.25 17.49
CA PRO A 63 -12.28 -3.58 16.20
C PRO A 63 -11.43 -2.30 16.28
N ILE A 64 -10.66 -2.02 15.24
CA ILE A 64 -9.84 -0.81 15.10
C ILE A 64 -10.47 0.08 14.03
N ALA A 65 -10.72 1.34 14.38
CA ALA A 65 -11.24 2.33 13.44
C ALA A 65 -10.08 3.01 12.69
N ILE A 66 -10.29 3.27 11.40
CA ILE A 66 -9.44 4.15 10.60
C ILE A 66 -10.08 5.53 10.65
N CYS A 67 -9.48 6.47 11.38
CA CYS A 67 -10.08 7.77 11.65
C CYS A 67 -9.69 8.85 10.63
N GLY A 68 -8.60 8.68 9.90
CA GLY A 68 -8.14 9.64 8.89
C GLY A 68 -7.21 8.99 7.88
N MET A 69 -7.02 9.66 6.73
CA MET A 69 -6.15 9.19 5.65
C MET A 69 -5.50 10.37 4.95
N ALA A 70 -4.22 10.22 4.59
CA ALA A 70 -3.52 11.14 3.71
C ALA A 70 -2.66 10.32 2.74
N LEU A 71 -2.53 10.80 1.50
CA LEU A 71 -1.78 10.09 0.47
C LEU A 71 -1.05 11.04 -0.47
N ARG A 72 0.01 10.53 -1.09
CA ARG A 72 0.65 11.12 -2.26
C ARG A 72 0.78 10.03 -3.30
N LEU A 73 0.16 10.25 -4.44
CA LEU A 73 0.11 9.29 -5.53
C LEU A 73 0.49 9.96 -6.86
N PRO A 74 0.74 9.18 -7.92
CA PRO A 74 1.07 9.71 -9.23
C PRO A 74 0.01 10.67 -9.77
N ASN A 75 0.39 11.48 -10.75
CA ASN A 75 -0.50 12.46 -11.39
C ASN A 75 -1.07 13.53 -10.43
N GLY A 76 -0.35 13.82 -9.34
CA GLY A 76 -0.68 14.89 -8.40
C GLY A 76 -1.87 14.58 -7.48
N ILE A 77 -2.23 13.30 -7.33
CA ILE A 77 -3.31 12.88 -6.44
C ILE A 77 -2.86 13.01 -4.99
N LYS A 78 -3.65 13.76 -4.20
CA LYS A 78 -3.33 14.13 -2.80
C LYS A 78 -4.44 13.79 -1.81
N ASP A 79 -5.62 13.44 -2.31
CA ASP A 79 -6.82 13.18 -1.52
C ASP A 79 -7.43 11.80 -1.86
N PRO A 80 -8.06 11.14 -0.87
CA PRO A 80 -8.72 9.85 -1.06
C PRO A 80 -9.83 9.85 -2.11
N GLU A 81 -10.55 10.96 -2.27
CA GLU A 81 -11.67 11.09 -3.20
C GLU A 81 -11.18 10.99 -4.65
N THR A 82 -10.17 11.77 -5.01
CA THR A 82 -9.56 11.72 -6.35
C THR A 82 -8.91 10.36 -6.61
N PHE A 83 -8.31 9.74 -5.59
CA PHE A 83 -7.79 8.38 -5.72
C PHE A 83 -8.90 7.36 -5.98
N TRP A 84 -10.02 7.47 -5.29
CA TRP A 84 -11.19 6.62 -5.48
C TRP A 84 -11.73 6.72 -6.92
N ASP A 85 -11.82 7.94 -7.46
CA ASP A 85 -12.26 8.15 -8.83
C ASP A 85 -11.34 7.44 -9.84
N VAL A 86 -10.02 7.47 -9.63
CA VAL A 86 -9.07 6.74 -10.46
C VAL A 86 -9.31 5.23 -10.41
N LEU A 87 -9.56 4.68 -9.23
CA LEU A 87 -9.81 3.25 -9.04
C LEU A 87 -11.11 2.81 -9.71
N VAL A 88 -12.21 3.54 -9.48
CA VAL A 88 -13.53 3.21 -10.05
C VAL A 88 -13.51 3.28 -11.58
N ASN A 89 -12.76 4.23 -12.14
CA ASN A 89 -12.63 4.38 -13.59
C ASN A 89 -11.51 3.53 -14.21
N GLY A 90 -10.74 2.78 -13.40
CA GLY A 90 -9.65 1.92 -13.88
C GLY A 90 -8.55 2.66 -14.64
N VAL A 91 -8.23 3.90 -14.22
CA VAL A 91 -7.27 4.76 -14.92
C VAL A 91 -5.83 4.34 -14.61
N ASP A 92 -5.03 4.06 -15.64
CA ASP A 92 -3.59 3.83 -15.52
C ASP A 92 -2.83 5.18 -15.47
N LEU A 93 -2.10 5.40 -14.37
CA LEU A 93 -1.32 6.62 -14.12
C LEU A 93 0.15 6.53 -14.56
N GLN A 94 0.51 5.53 -15.36
CA GLN A 94 1.89 5.34 -15.82
C GLN A 94 2.36 6.50 -16.72
N ALA A 95 3.46 7.13 -16.34
CA ALA A 95 4.09 8.23 -17.06
C ALA A 95 5.52 7.88 -17.52
N PRO A 96 6.07 8.59 -18.52
CA PRO A 96 7.50 8.56 -18.82
C PRO A 96 8.33 8.96 -17.59
N ILE A 97 9.57 8.46 -17.50
CA ILE A 97 10.51 8.86 -16.43
C ILE A 97 10.73 10.38 -16.51
N PRO A 98 10.48 11.14 -15.43
CA PRO A 98 10.70 12.58 -15.43
C PRO A 98 12.19 12.92 -15.65
N PRO A 99 12.51 13.99 -16.40
CA PRO A 99 13.90 14.42 -16.61
C PRO A 99 14.57 14.85 -15.30
N THR A 100 13.79 15.21 -14.28
CA THR A 100 14.26 15.54 -12.93
C THR A 100 14.74 14.33 -12.12
N ARG A 101 14.53 13.09 -12.58
CA ARG A 101 15.00 11.87 -11.91
C ARG A 101 16.35 11.42 -12.46
N TRP A 102 16.37 11.01 -13.73
CA TRP A 102 17.60 10.71 -14.46
C TRP A 102 17.36 10.76 -15.96
N ASN A 103 18.43 10.85 -16.74
CA ASN A 103 18.35 10.83 -18.20
C ASN A 103 18.12 9.40 -18.72
N ALA A 104 16.85 8.95 -18.75
CA ALA A 104 16.47 7.61 -19.21
C ALA A 104 16.96 7.28 -20.63
N ALA A 105 17.01 8.26 -21.54
CA ALA A 105 17.48 8.07 -22.91
C ALA A 105 18.98 7.68 -22.98
N GLY A 106 19.77 8.12 -21.99
CA GLY A 106 21.19 7.80 -21.86
C GLY A 106 21.48 6.35 -21.44
N PHE A 107 20.49 5.66 -20.86
CA PHE A 107 20.62 4.27 -20.37
C PHE A 107 20.02 3.24 -21.33
N THR A 108 19.90 3.59 -22.62
CA THR A 108 19.43 2.66 -23.64
C THR A 108 20.52 1.66 -24.04
N ASN A 109 20.13 0.51 -24.58
CA ASN A 109 21.04 -0.61 -24.88
C ASN A 109 22.03 -0.37 -26.04
N LYS A 110 22.29 0.91 -26.38
CA LYS A 110 23.14 1.33 -27.50
C LYS A 110 24.64 1.17 -27.22
N LEU A 111 25.04 1.03 -25.95
CA LEU A 111 26.45 0.89 -25.53
C LEU A 111 26.86 -0.54 -25.12
N GLY A 112 26.01 -1.54 -25.42
CA GLY A 112 26.30 -2.95 -25.20
C GLY A 112 26.06 -3.41 -23.75
N ASN A 113 24.82 -3.79 -23.44
CA ASN A 113 24.24 -4.55 -22.31
C ASN A 113 24.71 -4.29 -20.86
N ARG A 114 25.91 -3.79 -20.59
CA ARG A 114 26.42 -3.42 -19.28
C ARG A 114 25.80 -2.07 -18.94
N SER A 115 24.79 -2.06 -18.08
CA SER A 115 24.10 -0.88 -17.54
C SER A 115 22.93 -0.31 -18.35
N SER A 116 22.32 -1.07 -19.25
CA SER A 116 21.06 -0.63 -19.89
C SER A 116 19.86 -0.79 -18.95
N ILE A 117 19.02 0.25 -18.83
CA ILE A 117 17.75 0.19 -18.09
C ILE A 117 16.61 0.02 -19.08
N ALA A 118 15.96 -1.14 -19.04
CA ALA A 118 14.86 -1.46 -19.96
C ALA A 118 13.57 -0.68 -19.66
N ALA A 119 13.34 -0.31 -18.40
CA ALA A 119 12.18 0.47 -17.99
C ALA A 119 12.30 1.93 -18.47
N GLN A 120 11.30 2.41 -19.21
CA GLN A 120 11.24 3.79 -19.73
C GLN A 120 10.04 4.57 -19.18
N ARG A 121 9.18 3.89 -18.41
CA ARG A 121 7.93 4.41 -17.85
C ARG A 121 7.76 3.86 -16.43
N GLY A 122 7.02 4.58 -15.61
CA GLY A 122 6.75 4.23 -14.23
C GLY A 122 5.72 5.16 -13.61
N TYR A 123 5.60 5.08 -12.29
CA TYR A 123 4.66 5.87 -11.50
C TYR A 123 5.46 6.85 -10.65
N PHE A 124 5.24 8.15 -10.85
CA PHE A 124 6.05 9.18 -10.23
C PHE A 124 5.16 10.21 -9.55
N LEU A 125 5.58 10.63 -8.36
CA LEU A 125 5.02 11.81 -7.72
C LEU A 125 5.32 13.05 -8.57
N SER A 126 4.28 13.82 -8.84
CA SER A 126 4.35 15.07 -9.62
C SER A 126 4.90 16.24 -8.81
N ASP A 127 4.87 16.13 -7.48
CA ASP A 127 5.33 17.17 -6.56
C ASP A 127 6.86 17.33 -6.59
N ASP A 128 7.29 18.54 -6.23
CA ASP A 128 8.68 18.78 -5.89
C ASP A 128 9.03 18.03 -4.60
N LEU A 129 9.93 17.06 -4.74
CA LEU A 129 10.41 16.21 -3.66
C LEU A 129 11.44 16.93 -2.77
N SER A 130 11.92 18.11 -3.19
CA SER A 130 12.87 18.92 -2.45
C SER A 130 12.22 19.84 -1.40
N THR A 131 10.92 20.04 -1.44
CA THR A 131 10.22 20.99 -0.54
C THR A 131 9.61 20.31 0.67
N LEU A 132 9.59 21.06 1.78
CA LEU A 132 8.87 20.75 3.02
C LEU A 132 8.26 22.04 3.57
N ASP A 133 7.03 21.99 4.07
CA ASP A 133 6.44 23.08 4.85
C ASP A 133 7.09 23.18 6.24
N THR A 134 8.01 24.13 6.40
CA THR A 134 8.72 24.37 7.66
C THR A 134 7.93 25.21 8.66
N SER A 135 6.70 25.62 8.36
CA SER A 135 5.85 26.34 9.33
C SER A 135 5.38 25.44 10.46
N PHE A 136 5.20 24.14 10.16
CA PHE A 136 4.80 23.12 11.13
C PHE A 136 6.01 22.35 11.69
N PHE A 137 7.05 22.12 10.88
CA PHE A 137 8.25 21.40 11.29
C PHE A 137 9.47 22.33 11.30
N THR A 138 10.07 22.52 12.46
CA THR A 138 11.33 23.27 12.58
C THR A 138 12.49 22.43 12.05
N MET A 139 12.96 22.73 10.85
CA MET A 139 14.21 22.20 10.28
C MET A 139 15.09 23.34 9.78
N SER A 140 16.39 23.25 10.03
CA SER A 140 17.34 24.17 9.41
C SER A 140 17.48 23.89 7.92
N LYS A 141 17.81 24.91 7.12
CA LYS A 141 18.08 24.74 5.67
C LYS A 141 19.10 23.64 5.40
N ARG A 142 20.15 23.56 6.23
CA ARG A 142 21.23 22.58 6.09
C ARG A 142 20.77 21.13 6.33
N GLU A 143 19.84 20.93 7.25
CA GLU A 143 19.19 19.64 7.50
C GLU A 143 18.23 19.30 6.37
N LEU A 144 17.43 20.27 5.93
CA LEU A 144 16.47 20.06 4.86
C LEU A 144 17.19 19.65 3.57
N ASP A 145 18.29 20.29 3.19
CA ASP A 145 19.06 19.94 1.99
C ASP A 145 19.51 18.47 1.97
N ARG A 146 19.76 17.88 3.15
CA ARG A 146 20.23 16.49 3.31
C ARG A 146 19.12 15.50 3.63
N CYS A 147 17.96 15.95 4.09
CA CYS A 147 16.88 15.08 4.54
C CYS A 147 16.37 14.21 3.38
N ASP A 148 16.15 12.92 3.57
CA ASP A 148 15.53 12.07 2.54
C ASP A 148 14.17 12.66 2.10
N PRO A 149 13.91 12.82 0.79
CA PRO A 149 12.59 13.20 0.30
C PRO A 149 11.42 12.38 0.87
N GLN A 150 11.61 11.07 1.12
CA GLN A 150 10.62 10.21 1.75
C GLN A 150 10.27 10.70 3.16
N GLN A 151 11.28 11.12 3.92
CA GLN A 151 11.09 11.70 5.25
C GLN A 151 10.33 13.02 5.18
N ARG A 152 10.66 13.90 4.24
CA ARG A 152 9.97 15.18 4.06
C ARG A 152 8.48 14.94 3.75
N LYS A 153 8.17 14.06 2.81
CA LYS A 153 6.77 13.77 2.43
C LYS A 153 6.00 13.06 3.52
N LEU A 154 6.65 12.19 4.27
CA LEU A 154 6.03 11.54 5.42
C LEU A 154 5.62 12.55 6.51
N LEU A 155 6.43 13.57 6.76
CA LEU A 155 6.10 14.64 7.70
C LEU A 155 4.87 15.45 7.24
N GLU A 156 4.83 15.84 5.96
CA GLU A 156 3.66 16.52 5.38
C GLU A 156 2.38 15.67 5.53
N LEU A 157 2.47 14.38 5.16
CA LEU A 157 1.36 13.44 5.24
C LEU A 157 0.89 13.19 6.67
N THR A 158 1.80 13.19 7.64
CA THR A 158 1.45 13.03 9.05
C THR A 158 0.60 14.20 9.55
N ARG A 159 0.93 15.42 9.15
CA ARG A 159 0.09 16.59 9.47
C ARG A 159 -1.29 16.46 8.82
N GLU A 160 -1.34 16.11 7.55
CA GLU A 160 -2.60 16.00 6.80
C GLU A 160 -3.50 14.87 7.31
N VAL A 161 -2.95 13.73 7.73
CA VAL A 161 -3.75 12.63 8.27
C VAL A 161 -4.33 12.99 9.65
N LEU A 162 -3.59 13.74 10.47
CA LEU A 162 -4.10 14.25 11.75
C LEU A 162 -5.24 15.26 11.52
N GLU A 163 -5.11 16.14 10.52
CA GLU A 163 -6.16 17.07 10.12
C GLU A 163 -7.40 16.35 9.57
N SER A 164 -7.19 15.36 8.70
CA SER A 164 -8.26 14.50 8.17
C SER A 164 -9.01 13.76 9.28
N ALA A 165 -8.29 13.30 10.32
CA ALA A 165 -8.88 12.66 11.49
C ALA A 165 -9.55 13.65 12.46
N GLY A 166 -9.37 14.96 12.28
CA GLY A 166 -9.79 15.98 13.24
C GLY A 166 -9.06 15.90 14.58
N GLU A 167 -7.87 15.30 14.62
CA GLU A 167 -7.10 15.11 15.85
C GLU A 167 -6.13 16.27 16.07
N THR A 168 -6.35 17.03 17.15
CA THR A 168 -5.53 18.21 17.49
C THR A 168 -4.71 18.02 18.76
N GLU A 169 -4.99 17.01 19.58
CA GLU A 169 -4.42 16.83 20.92
C GLU A 169 -3.51 15.60 21.01
N PHE A 170 -2.58 15.42 20.08
CA PHE A 170 -1.73 14.22 20.05
C PHE A 170 -0.48 14.31 20.95
N ARG A 171 -0.05 15.51 21.34
CA ARG A 171 1.21 15.73 22.06
C ARG A 171 1.20 15.11 23.46
N GLY A 172 2.22 14.31 23.76
CA GLY A 172 2.39 13.67 25.08
C GLY A 172 1.46 12.48 25.33
N LYS A 173 0.62 12.09 24.36
CA LYS A 173 -0.22 10.89 24.45
C LYS A 173 0.58 9.64 24.05
N PRO A 174 0.22 8.45 24.56
CA PRO A 174 0.86 7.19 24.18
C PRO A 174 0.41 6.74 22.79
N ILE A 175 0.92 7.41 21.75
CA ILE A 175 0.62 7.13 20.34
C ILE A 175 1.79 6.37 19.73
N GLY A 176 1.52 5.22 19.13
CA GLY A 176 2.51 4.46 18.38
C GLY A 176 2.64 4.97 16.95
N CYS A 177 3.87 5.06 16.45
CA CYS A 177 4.17 5.38 15.06
C CYS A 177 4.81 4.15 14.38
N TYR A 178 4.19 3.68 13.31
CA TYR A 178 4.65 2.51 12.55
C TYR A 178 4.80 2.93 11.08
N VAL A 179 6.00 2.78 10.54
CA VAL A 179 6.34 3.18 9.17
C VAL A 179 6.98 2.00 8.45
N GLY A 180 6.44 1.64 7.30
CA GLY A 180 7.05 0.72 6.35
C GLY A 180 7.76 1.51 5.26
N THR A 181 9.03 1.22 5.02
CA THR A 181 9.84 1.85 3.98
C THR A 181 10.66 0.77 3.29
N PHE A 182 10.99 1.00 2.03
CA PHE A 182 11.86 0.14 1.25
C PHE A 182 12.60 0.99 0.22
N GLY A 183 13.89 0.72 0.05
CA GLY A 183 14.75 1.49 -0.83
C GLY A 183 15.46 2.60 -0.06
N GLU A 184 16.79 2.48 0.00
CA GLU A 184 17.68 3.48 0.58
C GLU A 184 18.40 4.26 -0.53
N ASP A 185 17.68 4.61 -1.60
CA ASP A 185 18.26 5.22 -2.80
C ASP A 185 18.99 6.53 -2.47
N TRP A 186 18.41 7.34 -1.57
CA TRP A 186 18.97 8.62 -1.17
C TRP A 186 20.24 8.45 -0.33
N LEU A 187 20.30 7.44 0.55
CA LEU A 187 21.50 7.06 1.29
C LEU A 187 22.61 6.58 0.34
N GLN A 188 22.26 5.69 -0.60
CA GLN A 188 23.21 5.16 -1.59
C GLN A 188 23.75 6.24 -2.52
N MET A 189 22.91 7.21 -2.91
CA MET A 189 23.32 8.34 -3.74
C MET A 189 24.20 9.31 -2.94
N SER A 190 23.83 9.63 -1.69
CA SER A 190 24.65 10.48 -0.82
C SER A 190 26.01 9.86 -0.52
N GLY A 191 26.11 8.53 -0.44
CA GLY A 191 27.38 7.82 -0.22
C GLY A 191 28.33 7.84 -1.42
N LYS A 192 27.84 8.15 -2.62
CA LYS A 192 28.65 8.28 -3.85
C LYS A 192 29.16 9.70 -4.10
N GLU A 193 28.73 10.66 -3.28
CA GLU A 193 29.05 12.07 -3.44
C GLU A 193 30.16 12.49 -2.47
N ASP A 194 31.39 12.62 -2.98
CA ASP A 194 32.59 12.93 -2.18
C ASP A 194 32.52 14.30 -1.48
N GLN A 195 31.67 15.22 -1.96
CA GLN A 195 31.50 16.55 -1.38
C GLN A 195 30.51 16.59 -0.21
N HIS A 196 29.85 15.48 0.14
CA HIS A 196 28.84 15.42 1.21
C HIS A 196 29.40 15.14 2.62
N ILE A 197 30.68 15.48 2.87
CA ILE A 197 31.31 15.31 4.19
C ILE A 197 30.78 16.37 5.18
N GLY A 198 29.77 15.97 5.97
CA GLY A 198 29.25 16.77 7.08
C GLY A 198 28.33 15.92 7.95
N GLY A 199 28.58 15.89 9.26
CA GLY A 199 27.90 14.99 10.18
C GLY A 199 26.41 15.33 10.34
N TYR A 200 25.54 14.50 9.76
CA TYR A 200 24.24 14.01 10.27
C TYR A 200 23.75 12.79 9.45
N PRO A 201 24.57 11.76 9.12
CA PRO A 201 24.16 10.73 8.16
C PRO A 201 22.98 9.90 8.67
N LEU A 202 22.99 9.57 9.97
CA LEU A 202 21.97 8.74 10.58
C LEU A 202 20.61 9.45 10.61
N ALA A 203 20.59 10.72 11.04
CA ALA A 203 19.37 11.53 11.18
C ALA A 203 18.75 11.97 9.84
N ALA A 204 19.52 11.91 8.75
CA ALA A 204 19.09 12.37 7.43
C ALA A 204 18.51 11.26 6.56
N TYR A 205 18.99 10.01 6.72
CA TYR A 205 18.75 8.95 5.73
C TYR A 205 18.29 7.61 6.31
N GLY A 206 18.42 7.36 7.62
CA GLY A 206 18.09 6.05 8.18
C GLY A 206 16.58 5.83 8.31
N ASP A 207 16.09 4.65 7.92
CA ASP A 207 14.69 4.23 8.02
C ASP A 207 14.07 4.46 9.41
N LEU A 208 14.86 4.22 10.47
CA LEU A 208 14.47 4.42 11.87
C LEU A 208 14.04 5.87 12.16
N ILE A 209 14.59 6.84 11.43
CA ILE A 209 14.31 8.25 11.65
C ILE A 209 12.97 8.66 11.05
N LEU A 210 12.40 7.88 10.14
CA LEU A 210 11.06 8.16 9.62
C LEU A 210 10.03 8.18 10.75
N ALA A 211 9.95 7.08 11.53
CA ALA A 211 9.02 6.99 12.66
C ALA A 211 9.46 7.87 13.85
N ASN A 212 10.76 7.91 14.15
CA ASN A 212 11.26 8.67 15.30
C ASN A 212 11.07 10.19 15.12
N ARG A 213 11.18 10.72 13.89
CA ARG A 213 11.00 12.14 13.62
C ARG A 213 9.54 12.58 13.62
N ILE A 214 8.60 11.68 13.30
CA ILE A 214 7.17 11.93 13.52
C ILE A 214 6.88 12.01 15.03
N SER A 215 7.53 11.16 15.81
CA SER A 215 7.26 11.01 17.24
C SER A 215 7.92 12.09 18.11
N PHE A 216 8.92 12.79 17.57
CA PHE A 216 9.71 13.83 18.25
C PHE A 216 9.05 15.20 18.19
#